data_AF-A0A7W1TJE6-F1
#
_entry.id   AF-A0A7W1TJE6-F1
#
_cell.length_a   1.000
_cell.length_b   1.000
_cell.length_c   1.000
_cell.angle_alpha   90.00
_cell.angle_beta   90.00
_cell.angle_gamma   90.00
#
_symmetry.space_group_name_H-M   'P 1'
#
loop_
_entity.id
_entity.type
_entity.pdbx_description
1 polymer ?
#
loop_
_entity_poly.entity_id
_entity_poly.type
_entity_poly.pdbx_seq_one_letter_code
_entity_poly.pdbx_strand_id
1 'polypeptide(L)'
;MDILPLLDELQAMARNGLRYSQDWYDQQRYRRLLELAIHYYGMVVDLPPADIRQRLAAQLGGPSPSVGANAAIFDQHGAILLQRCWRGTALFG
;
A
#
# COMPACT_ATOMS: atom_id res chain seq x y z
N MET A 1 -8.11 -19.25 -13.79
CA MET A 1 -8.56 -17.85 -13.89
C MET A 1 -7.30 -17.00 -13.87
N ASP A 2 -7.07 -16.17 -14.89
CA ASP A 2 -5.90 -15.30 -14.93
C ASP A 2 -6.12 -14.13 -13.96
N ILE A 3 -5.32 -14.07 -12.90
CA ILE A 3 -5.43 -13.09 -11.82
C ILE A 3 -4.66 -11.80 -12.12
N LEU A 4 -3.74 -11.81 -13.10
CA LEU A 4 -2.88 -10.66 -13.40
C LEU A 4 -3.67 -9.42 -13.84
N PRO A 5 -4.69 -9.50 -14.73
CA PRO A 5 -5.48 -8.33 -15.10
C PRO A 5 -6.20 -7.68 -13.92
N LEU A 6 -6.67 -8.49 -12.97
CA LEU A 6 -7.31 -8.00 -11.75
C LEU A 6 -6.29 -7.24 -10.87
N LEU A 7 -5.09 -7.80 -10.69
CA LEU A 7 -4.02 -7.16 -9.93
C LEU A 7 -3.55 -5.85 -10.59
N ASP A 8 -3.53 -5.80 -11.92
CA ASP A 8 -3.21 -4.60 -12.69
C ASP A 8 -4.24 -3.49 -12.43
N GLU A 9 -5.53 -3.83 -12.48
CA GLU A 9 -6.63 -2.89 -12.23
C GLU A 9 -6.61 -2.37 -10.78
N LEU A 10 -6.37 -3.25 -9.80
CA LEU A 10 -6.22 -2.87 -8.39
C LEU A 10 -5.03 -1.91 -8.20
N GLN A 11 -3.87 -2.20 -8.80
CA GLN A 11 -2.71 -1.31 -8.72
C GLN A 11 -2.98 0.05 -9.37
N ALA A 12 -3.65 0.09 -10.52
CA ALA A 12 -4.00 1.34 -11.19
C ALA A 12 -4.95 2.19 -10.33
N MET A 13 -5.99 1.58 -9.76
CA MET A 13 -6.92 2.26 -8.86
C MET A 13 -6.22 2.79 -7.59
N ALA A 14 -5.35 1.99 -6.97
CA ALA A 14 -4.58 2.44 -5.80
C ALA A 14 -3.68 3.64 -6.14
N ARG A 15 -2.94 3.57 -7.24
CA ARG A 15 -2.04 4.66 -7.67
C ARG A 15 -2.81 5.93 -7.98
N ASN A 16 -3.96 5.83 -8.65
CA ASN A 16 -4.84 6.97 -8.89
C ASN A 16 -5.39 7.54 -7.59
N GLY A 17 -5.86 6.68 -6.68
CA GLY A 17 -6.32 7.10 -5.35
C GLY A 17 -5.24 7.83 -4.54
N LEU A 18 -3.99 7.34 -4.56
CA LEU A 18 -2.85 7.99 -3.91
C LEU A 18 -2.48 9.33 -4.55
N ARG A 19 -2.65 9.44 -5.87
CA ARG A 19 -2.34 10.67 -6.60
C ARG A 19 -3.36 11.79 -6.35
N TYR A 20 -4.64 11.43 -6.22
CA TYR A 20 -5.73 12.42 -6.19
C TYR A 20 -6.37 12.60 -4.81
N SER A 21 -6.19 11.68 -3.87
CA SER A 21 -6.78 11.83 -2.54
C SER A 21 -6.06 12.85 -1.68
N GLN A 22 -6.84 13.69 -1.00
CA GLN A 22 -6.37 14.70 -0.03
C GLN A 22 -6.60 14.26 1.42
N ASP A 23 -7.41 13.23 1.66
CA ASP A 23 -7.69 12.71 3.00
C ASP A 23 -6.64 11.68 3.42
N TRP A 24 -6.12 11.83 4.64
CA TRP A 24 -5.08 10.94 5.17
C TRP A 24 -5.56 9.48 5.25
N TYR A 25 -6.83 9.22 5.58
CA TYR A 25 -7.36 7.86 5.69
C TYR A 25 -7.51 7.20 4.33
N ASP A 26 -7.97 7.95 3.33
CA ASP A 26 -8.00 7.48 1.95
C ASP A 26 -6.60 7.13 1.44
N GLN A 27 -5.61 7.99 1.70
CA GLN A 27 -4.24 7.68 1.34
C GLN A 27 -3.74 6.39 2.01
N GLN A 28 -4.05 6.16 3.29
CA GLN A 28 -3.73 4.88 3.96
C GLN A 28 -4.45 3.69 3.33
N ARG A 29 -5.73 3.83 2.97
CA ARG A 29 -6.51 2.79 2.28
C ARG A 29 -5.88 2.41 0.94
N TYR A 30 -5.53 3.40 0.12
CA TYR A 30 -4.92 3.15 -1.17
C TYR A 30 -3.50 2.58 -1.06
N ARG A 31 -2.71 2.99 -0.05
CA ARG A 31 -1.43 2.35 0.26
C ARG A 31 -1.62 0.87 0.58
N ARG A 32 -2.60 0.54 1.42
CA ARG A 32 -2.90 -0.84 1.77
C ARG A 32 -3.36 -1.67 0.57
N LEU A 33 -4.19 -1.09 -0.31
CA LEU A 33 -4.61 -1.75 -1.55
C LEU A 33 -3.40 -2.05 -2.45
N LEU A 34 -2.47 -1.11 -2.57
CA LEU A 34 -1.26 -1.26 -3.36
C LEU A 34 -0.34 -2.35 -2.79
N GLU A 35 -0.14 -2.37 -1.47
CA GLU A 35 0.65 -3.42 -0.79
C GLU A 35 0.09 -4.82 -1.03
N LEU A 36 -1.23 -4.99 -0.91
CA LEU A 36 -1.89 -6.27 -1.17
C LEU A 36 -1.73 -6.71 -2.62
N ALA A 37 -1.96 -5.79 -3.56
CA ALA A 37 -1.83 -6.11 -4.98
C ALA A 37 -0.39 -6.55 -5.32
N ILE A 38 0.63 -5.83 -4.82
CA ILE A 38 2.04 -6.18 -5.01
C ILE A 38 2.39 -7.53 -4.36
N HIS A 39 1.89 -7.81 -3.15
CA HIS A 39 2.13 -9.07 -2.47
C HIS A 39 1.64 -10.26 -3.30
N TYR A 40 0.40 -10.21 -3.78
CA TYR A 40 -0.15 -11.27 -4.63
C TYR A 40 0.51 -11.32 -6.01
N TYR A 41 0.95 -10.17 -6.53
CA TYR A 41 1.72 -10.13 -7.77
C TYR A 41 3.03 -10.91 -7.63
N GLY A 42 3.77 -10.72 -6.53
CA GLY A 42 5.00 -11.47 -6.23
C GLY A 42 4.78 -12.98 -6.16
N MET A 43 3.66 -13.42 -5.59
CA MET A 43 3.31 -14.86 -5.53
C MET A 43 3.02 -15.47 -6.91
N VAL A 44 2.54 -14.67 -7.87
CA VAL A 44 2.25 -15.12 -9.24
C VAL A 44 3.53 -15.13 -10.10
N VAL A 45 4.48 -14.24 -9.81
CA VAL A 45 5.74 -14.07 -10.55
C VAL A 45 6.74 -15.20 -10.31
N ASP A 46 6.60 -15.98 -9.23
CA ASP A 46 7.35 -17.23 -9.04
C ASP A 46 7.01 -18.33 -10.06
N LEU A 47 6.08 -18.08 -11.00
CA LEU A 47 5.81 -18.94 -12.16
C LEU A 47 6.39 -18.33 -13.47
N PRO A 48 6.93 -19.15 -14.41
CA PRO A 48 7.51 -18.65 -15.65
C PRO A 48 6.44 -18.48 -16.76
N PRO A 49 6.19 -17.23 -17.21
CA PRO A 49 6.00 -16.99 -18.65
C PRO A 49 6.59 -15.64 -19.13
N ALA A 50 7.11 -15.62 -20.35
CA ALA A 50 7.72 -14.44 -20.99
C ALA A 50 6.79 -13.21 -21.00
N ASP A 51 5.48 -13.43 -21.08
CA ASP A 51 4.45 -12.38 -21.08
C ASP A 51 4.36 -11.64 -19.73
N ILE A 52 4.64 -12.33 -18.61
CA ILE A 52 4.66 -11.73 -17.27
C ILE A 52 5.83 -10.76 -17.16
N ARG A 53 7.01 -11.10 -17.71
CA ARG A 53 8.18 -10.21 -17.72
C ARG A 53 7.92 -8.90 -18.45
N GLN A 54 7.26 -8.96 -19.60
CA GLN A 54 6.93 -7.75 -20.37
C GLN A 54 5.93 -6.86 -19.63
N ARG A 55 4.92 -7.46 -18.98
CA ARG A 55 3.95 -6.73 -18.15
C ARG A 55 4.59 -6.13 -16.89
N LEU A 56 5.48 -6.88 -16.22
CA LEU A 56 6.26 -6.40 -15.08
C LEU A 56 7.09 -5.17 -15.44
N ALA A 57 7.83 -5.25 -16.55
CA ALA A 57 8.75 -4.20 -16.99
C ALA A 57 8.01 -2.89 -17.28
N ALA A 58 6.76 -2.97 -17.75
CA ALA A 58 5.91 -1.80 -17.98
C ALA A 58 5.38 -1.16 -16.68
N GLN A 59 5.30 -1.90 -15.56
CA GLN A 59 4.68 -1.45 -14.31
C GLN A 59 5.65 -1.14 -13.16
N LEU A 60 6.82 -1.78 -13.14
CA LEU A 60 7.86 -1.69 -12.09
C LEU A 60 8.88 -0.58 -12.36
N GLY A 61 8.40 0.64 -12.57
CA GLY A 61 9.23 1.82 -12.40
C GLY A 61 9.59 2.03 -10.93
N GLY A 62 10.61 1.31 -10.43
CA GLY A 62 11.26 1.51 -9.12
C GLY A 62 10.83 0.53 -8.01
N PRO A 63 11.75 0.18 -7.06
CA PRO A 63 11.63 -1.01 -6.22
C PRO A 63 10.64 -0.88 -5.04
N SER A 64 9.95 -1.98 -4.75
CA SER A 64 9.18 -2.26 -3.52
C SER A 64 10.13 -2.85 -2.44
N PRO A 65 9.94 -2.67 -1.10
CA PRO A 65 8.70 -2.90 -0.35
C PRO A 65 8.29 -1.77 0.62
N SER A 66 7.01 -1.68 1.01
CA SER A 66 6.63 -0.94 2.22
C SER A 66 6.26 -1.93 3.33
N VAL A 67 7.19 -2.12 4.25
CA VAL A 67 7.04 -2.91 5.48
C VAL A 67 6.39 -2.02 6.53
N GLY A 68 5.27 -2.45 7.12
CA GLY A 68 4.65 -1.79 8.27
C GLY A 68 5.07 -2.48 9.57
N ALA A 69 5.64 -1.73 10.51
CA ALA A 69 6.00 -2.21 11.85
C ALA A 69 5.26 -1.41 12.93
N ASN A 70 4.65 -2.12 13.89
CA ASN A 70 4.07 -1.54 15.09
C ASN A 70 5.02 -1.77 16.27
N ALA A 71 5.13 -0.80 17.18
CA ALA A 71 5.97 -0.91 18.38
C ALA A 71 5.13 -0.79 19.66
N ALA A 72 5.35 -1.69 20.62
CA ALA A 72 4.80 -1.59 21.97
C ALA A 72 5.89 -1.03 22.90
N ILE A 73 5.66 0.17 23.45
CA ILE A 73 6.62 0.87 24.31
C ILE A 73 5.96 1.05 25.67
N PHE A 74 6.60 0.49 26.70
CA PHE A 74 6.15 0.56 28.09
C PHE A 74 7.12 1.43 28.89
N ASP A 75 6.60 2.26 29.78
CA ASP A 75 7.43 2.95 30.77
C ASP A 75 7.74 2.04 31.99
N GLN A 76 8.56 2.55 32.91
CA GLN A 76 8.93 1.84 34.14
C GLN A 76 7.76 1.54 35.09
N HIS A 77 6.59 2.15 34.86
CA HIS A 77 5.35 1.91 35.59
C HIS A 77 4.37 1.04 34.80
N GLY A 78 4.76 0.55 33.62
CA GLY A 78 3.95 -0.29 32.74
C GLY A 78 2.95 0.45 31.85
N ALA A 79 3.03 1.78 31.74
CA ALA A 79 2.15 2.55 30.87
C ALA A 79 2.58 2.45 29.39
N ILE A 80 1.61 2.29 28.48
CA ILE A 80 1.87 2.15 27.04
C ILE A 80 1.84 3.51 26.34
N LEU A 81 2.83 3.78 25.49
CA LEU A 81 2.82 4.96 24.62
C LEU A 81 1.76 4.82 23.50
N LEU A 82 0.83 5.77 23.44
CA LEU A 82 -0.18 5.85 22.38
C LEU A 82 0.03 7.12 21.56
N GLN A 83 0.08 6.98 20.22
CA GLN A 83 0.13 8.11 19.30
C GLN A 83 -1.27 8.40 18.73
N ARG A 84 -1.74 9.64 18.87
CA ARG A 84 -2.96 10.10 18.20
C ARG A 84 -2.60 10.55 16.79
N CYS A 85 -3.20 9.94 15.77
CA CYS A 85 -3.05 10.43 14.40
C CYS A 85 -3.92 11.66 14.19
N TRP A 86 -3.32 12.77 13.75
CA TRP A 86 -4.02 14.01 13.46
C TRP A 86 -4.86 13.87 12.18
N ARG A 87 -6.14 14.26 12.24
CA ARG A 87 -7.00 14.48 11.07
C ARG A 87 -7.13 15.99 10.89
N GLY A 88 -6.66 16.57 9.78
CA GLY A 88 -7.07 17.93 9.40
C GLY A 88 -8.61 17.99 9.26
N THR A 89 -9.34 19.03 9.63
CA THR A 89 -9.05 20.48 9.66
C THR A 89 -9.73 21.14 10.86
N ALA A 90 -9.01 22.04 11.55
CA ALA A 90 -9.60 23.13 12.31
C ALA A 90 -9.54 24.40 11.45
N LEU A 91 -10.63 24.67 10.73
CA LEU A 91 -10.99 26.01 10.29
C LEU A 91 -12.43 26.19 10.74
N PHE A 92 -12.62 27.07 11.73
CA PHE A 92 -13.66 28.09 11.82
C PHE A 92 -13.51 28.70 13.21
N GLY A 93 -12.99 29.93 13.22
CA GLY A 93 -13.13 30.86 14.34
C GLY A 93 -14.50 31.53 14.32
#